data_AF-A0A925XPI6-F1
#
_entry.id   AF-A0A925XPI6-F1
#
_cell.length_a   1.000
_cell.length_b   1.000
_cell.length_c   1.000
_cell.angle_alpha   90.00
_cell.angle_beta   90.00
_cell.angle_gamma   90.00
#
_symmetry.space_group_name_H-M   'P 1'
#
loop_
_entity.id
_entity.type
_entity.pdbx_description
1 polymer ?
#
loop_
_entity_poly.entity_id
_entity_poly.type
_entity_poly.pdbx_seq_one_letter_code
_entity_poly.pdbx_strand_id
1 'polypeptide(L)'
;MRVSKSLSTWIAVAMMALLQSSALAQAPTDSDKEVRKYLYRWTDARNQINYGDRPPPDAQNLLRIDLRQIGEQVQSMLPYQVRRAAATYPVMLFTASKCPPCNTAREFLVKRGVPFAERTIVTGNDSV
;
A
#
# COMPACT_ATOMS: atom_id res chain seq x y z
N MET A 1 -5.02 -44.68 -64.46
CA MET A 1 -6.28 -43.92 -64.66
C MET A 1 -6.88 -43.65 -63.29
N ARG A 2 -6.74 -42.42 -62.80
CA ARG A 2 -7.40 -41.85 -61.60
C ARG A 2 -8.54 -40.94 -62.11
N VAL A 3 -9.28 -40.31 -61.20
CA VAL A 3 -10.29 -39.23 -61.42
C VAL A 3 -11.70 -39.81 -61.55
N SER A 4 -12.72 -39.51 -60.75
CA SER A 4 -13.10 -38.28 -60.03
C SER A 4 -14.22 -38.60 -59.02
N LYS A 5 -14.11 -38.18 -57.75
CA LYS A 5 -15.28 -37.90 -56.87
C LYS A 5 -15.01 -36.87 -55.75
N SER A 6 -13.85 -36.20 -55.73
CA SER A 6 -13.45 -35.32 -54.61
C SER A 6 -13.59 -33.81 -54.91
N LEU A 7 -14.52 -33.41 -55.78
CA LEU A 7 -14.64 -32.02 -56.23
C LEU A 7 -15.89 -31.27 -55.70
N SER A 8 -16.67 -31.86 -54.80
CA SER A 8 -17.94 -31.25 -54.33
C SER A 8 -17.95 -30.79 -52.87
N THR A 9 -16.87 -30.95 -52.11
CA THR A 9 -16.82 -30.61 -50.67
C THR A 9 -15.98 -29.37 -50.33
N TRP A 10 -15.35 -28.73 -51.31
CA TRP A 10 -14.45 -27.59 -51.05
C TRP A 10 -15.12 -26.21 -51.02
N ILE A 11 -16.38 -26.08 -51.44
CA ILE A 11 -17.05 -24.77 -51.52
C ILE A 11 -17.69 -24.35 -50.18
N ALA A 12 -17.96 -25.29 -49.26
CA ALA A 12 -18.60 -24.97 -47.99
C ALA A 12 -17.64 -24.55 -46.86
N VAL A 13 -16.31 -24.66 -47.04
CA VAL A 13 -15.32 -24.30 -46.00
C VAL A 13 -14.89 -22.84 -46.09
N ALA A 14 -15.21 -22.14 -47.18
CA ALA A 14 -14.80 -20.74 -47.41
C ALA A 14 -15.70 -19.69 -46.74
N MET A 15 -16.72 -20.08 -45.97
CA MET A 15 -17.72 -19.17 -45.40
C MET A 15 -17.87 -19.30 -43.88
N MET A 16 -16.76 -19.51 -43.17
CA MET A 16 -16.71 -19.41 -41.71
C MET A 16 -15.37 -18.86 -41.21
N ALA A 17 -14.81 -17.91 -41.95
CA ALA A 17 -13.71 -17.07 -41.49
C ALA A 17 -14.22 -15.62 -41.51
N LEU A 18 -14.66 -15.13 -40.35
CA LEU A 18 -14.73 -13.71 -39.92
C LEU A 18 -15.69 -13.56 -38.73
N LEU A 19 -15.35 -14.13 -37.58
CA LEU A 19 -15.68 -13.52 -36.29
C LEU A 19 -14.36 -13.37 -35.51
N GLN A 20 -14.16 -12.14 -35.03
CA GLN A 20 -12.89 -11.54 -34.64
C GLN A 20 -12.30 -12.18 -33.37
N SER A 21 -11.10 -12.74 -33.50
CA SER A 21 -10.18 -12.95 -32.38
C SER A 21 -9.53 -11.62 -32.01
N SER A 22 -9.99 -10.97 -30.95
CA SER A 22 -9.19 -9.97 -30.22
C SER A 22 -8.77 -10.55 -28.88
N ALA A 23 -7.74 -11.40 -28.91
CA ALA A 23 -6.93 -11.66 -27.73
C ALA A 23 -6.01 -10.44 -27.52
N LEU A 24 -6.53 -9.38 -26.89
CA LEU A 24 -5.66 -8.37 -26.29
C LEU A 24 -4.98 -9.06 -25.10
N ALA A 25 -3.73 -9.45 -25.31
CA ALA A 25 -2.80 -9.80 -24.25
C ALA A 25 -2.78 -8.64 -23.24
N GLN A 26 -3.43 -8.84 -22.11
CA GLN A 26 -3.26 -7.98 -20.94
C GLN A 26 -1.85 -8.24 -20.43
N ALA A 27 -0.90 -7.40 -20.84
CA ALA A 27 0.38 -7.30 -20.16
C ALA A 27 0.10 -7.02 -18.68
N PRO A 28 0.81 -7.68 -17.73
CA PRO A 28 0.69 -7.35 -16.33
C PRO A 28 1.05 -5.88 -16.16
N THR A 29 0.05 -5.06 -15.86
CA THR A 29 0.28 -3.71 -15.37
C THR A 29 1.11 -3.85 -14.10
N ASP A 30 2.31 -3.24 -14.11
CA ASP A 30 3.22 -3.07 -12.97
C ASP A 30 2.53 -2.17 -11.93
N SER A 31 1.44 -2.70 -11.34
CA SER A 31 0.72 -2.13 -10.22
C SER A 31 1.46 -2.54 -8.96
N ASP A 32 1.86 -1.54 -8.19
CA ASP A 32 2.25 -1.67 -6.79
C ASP A 32 3.68 -2.17 -6.49
N LYS A 33 4.69 -1.42 -6.93
CA LYS A 33 5.91 -1.32 -6.11
C LYS A 33 5.65 -0.38 -4.93
N GLU A 34 5.03 -0.93 -3.88
CA GLU A 34 4.97 -0.28 -2.58
C GLU A 34 6.40 0.02 -2.11
N VAL A 35 6.82 1.29 -2.18
CA VAL A 35 8.11 1.72 -1.63
C VAL A 35 7.98 1.67 -0.11
N ARG A 36 8.31 0.51 0.48
CA ARG A 36 8.44 0.37 1.93
C ARG A 36 9.52 1.32 2.42
N LYS A 37 9.10 2.45 3.00
CA LYS A 37 9.99 3.45 3.60
C LYS A 37 10.35 3.00 5.02
N TYR A 38 11.57 2.51 5.20
CA TYR A 38 12.14 2.23 6.50
C TYR A 38 12.88 3.47 7.00
N LEU A 39 12.61 3.89 8.24
CA LEU A 39 13.37 4.93 8.91
C LEU A 39 14.38 4.25 9.85
N TYR A 40 15.67 4.50 9.69
CA TYR A 40 16.67 3.98 10.60
C TYR A 40 16.95 5.00 11.69
N ARG A 41 17.19 4.51 12.90
CA ARG A 41 17.72 5.27 14.02
C ARG A 41 19.06 4.65 14.43
N TRP A 42 20.10 5.44 14.60
CA TRP A 42 21.40 4.95 15.05
C TRP A 42 22.09 5.95 15.98
N THR A 43 23.12 5.47 16.67
CA THR A 43 24.04 6.28 17.46
C THR A 43 25.36 6.41 16.70
N ASP A 44 25.89 7.62 16.59
CA ASP A 44 27.21 7.87 15.98
C ASP A 44 28.35 7.78 17.00
N ALA A 45 29.60 7.90 16.52
CA ALA A 45 30.79 7.90 17.36
C ALA A 45 30.85 9.07 18.37
N ARG A 46 30.02 10.11 18.19
CA ARG A 46 29.88 11.23 19.12
C ARG A 46 28.75 11.00 20.14
N ASN A 47 28.22 9.78 20.19
CA ASN A 47 27.09 9.37 21.02
C ASN A 47 25.79 10.15 20.74
N GLN A 48 25.61 10.66 19.52
CA GLN A 48 24.40 11.37 19.10
C GLN A 48 23.45 10.41 18.38
N ILE A 49 22.15 10.60 18.62
CA ILE A 49 21.08 9.81 17.98
C ILE A 49 20.72 10.47 16.65
N ASN A 50 20.88 9.73 15.56
CA ASN A 50 20.59 10.14 14.20
C ASN A 50 19.44 9.32 13.60
N TYR A 51 18.70 9.92 12.68
CA TYR A 51 17.59 9.28 11.96
C TYR A 51 17.75 9.48 10.44
N GLY A 52 17.42 8.48 9.63
CA GLY A 52 17.51 8.58 8.17
C GLY A 52 17.32 7.25 7.44
N ASP A 53 17.30 7.28 6.11
CA ASP A 53 17.00 6.11 5.28
C ASP A 53 18.22 5.21 5.04
N ARG A 54 19.44 5.76 5.16
CA ARG A 54 20.70 5.04 4.95
C ARG A 54 21.65 5.31 6.11
N PRO A 55 21.82 4.37 7.04
CA PRO A 55 22.79 4.51 8.12
C PRO A 55 24.23 4.40 7.59
N PRO A 56 25.19 5.09 8.20
CA PRO A 56 26.60 4.95 7.89
C PRO A 56 27.16 3.61 8.42
N PRO A 57 28.28 3.11 7.86
CA PRO A 57 28.81 1.78 8.20
C PRO A 57 29.33 1.66 9.64
N ASP A 58 29.64 2.77 10.30
CA ASP A 58 30.09 2.86 11.69
C ASP A 58 28.93 3.07 12.69
N ALA A 59 27.68 3.00 12.22
CA ALA A 59 26.49 3.17 13.03
C ALA A 59 26.41 2.12 14.16
N GLN A 60 26.26 2.60 15.40
CA GLN A 60 26.01 1.78 16.58
C GLN A 60 24.53 1.84 16.96
N ASN A 61 24.02 0.82 17.67
CA ASN A 61 22.61 0.74 18.08
C ASN A 61 21.61 0.94 16.92
N LEU A 62 21.88 0.28 15.79
CA LEU A 62 21.05 0.39 14.59
C LEU A 62 19.65 -0.19 14.84
N LEU A 63 18.64 0.67 14.81
CA LEU A 63 17.23 0.31 14.89
C LEU A 63 16.55 0.62 13.57
N ARG A 64 15.96 -0.40 12.93
CA ARG A 64 15.10 -0.21 11.77
C ARG A 64 13.67 0.02 12.25
N ILE A 65 13.11 1.18 11.95
CA ILE A 65 11.73 1.56 12.24
C ILE A 65 10.93 1.37 10.97
N ASP A 66 9.97 0.45 11.01
CA ASP A 66 8.94 0.37 9.97
C ASP A 66 7.93 1.49 10.23
N LEU A 67 7.84 2.44 9.30
CA LEU A 67 6.92 3.58 9.43
C LEU A 67 5.44 3.15 9.47
N ARG A 68 5.10 1.93 9.00
CA ARG A 68 3.75 1.36 9.15
C ARG A 68 3.47 0.93 10.60
N GLN A 69 4.51 0.62 11.37
CA GLN A 69 4.45 0.02 12.70
C GLN A 69 4.49 1.05 13.85
N ILE A 70 4.76 2.34 13.56
CA ILE A 70 4.78 3.39 14.60
C ILE A 70 3.40 3.53 15.28
N GLY A 71 2.30 3.29 14.57
CA GLY A 71 0.96 3.22 15.16
C GLY A 71 0.71 1.97 16.03
N GLU A 72 1.54 0.94 15.91
CA GLU A 72 1.40 -0.35 16.58
C GLU A 72 1.96 -0.34 18.01
N GLN A 73 2.91 0.56 18.32
CA GLN A 73 3.44 0.69 19.68
C GLN A 73 2.40 1.20 20.69
N VAL A 74 1.45 2.02 20.27
CA VAL A 74 0.30 2.41 21.12
C VAL A 74 -0.67 1.24 21.27
N GLN A 75 -0.81 0.40 20.23
CA GLN A 75 -1.70 -0.76 20.23
C GLN A 75 -1.25 -1.88 21.17
N SER A 76 0.06 -2.05 21.39
CA SER A 76 0.60 -3.10 22.28
C SER A 76 0.23 -2.88 23.76
N MET A 77 0.02 -1.63 24.17
CA MET A 77 -0.43 -1.24 25.52
C MET A 77 -1.96 -1.37 25.70
N LEU A 78 -2.71 -1.60 24.63
CA LEU A 78 -4.16 -1.79 24.69
C LEU A 78 -4.53 -3.26 24.99
N PRO A 79 -5.65 -3.51 25.68
CA PRO A 79 -6.20 -4.85 25.87
C PRO A 79 -6.38 -5.58 24.52
N TYR A 80 -6.19 -6.90 24.52
CA TYR A 80 -6.17 -7.73 23.31
C TYR A 80 -7.39 -7.50 22.38
N GLN A 81 -8.58 -7.39 22.96
CA GLN A 81 -9.80 -7.21 22.17
C GLN A 81 -9.85 -5.85 21.46
N VAL A 82 -9.37 -4.79 22.12
CA VAL A 82 -9.26 -3.45 21.53
C VAL A 82 -8.22 -3.45 20.42
N ARG A 83 -7.10 -4.15 20.64
CA ARG A 83 -6.05 -4.33 19.63
C ARG A 83 -6.56 -5.04 18.38
N ARG A 84 -7.31 -6.13 18.56
CA ARG A 84 -7.90 -6.88 17.45
C ARG A 84 -8.93 -6.04 16.69
N ALA A 85 -9.75 -5.26 17.39
CA ALA A 85 -10.69 -4.34 16.76
C ALA A 85 -9.98 -3.26 15.94
N ALA A 86 -8.92 -2.65 16.49
CA ALA A 86 -8.12 -1.63 15.82
C ALA A 86 -7.41 -2.15 14.56
N ALA A 87 -6.91 -3.39 14.61
CA ALA A 87 -6.27 -4.04 13.47
C ALA A 87 -7.28 -4.42 12.37
N THR A 88 -8.50 -4.80 12.75
CA THR A 88 -9.56 -5.19 11.81
C THR A 88 -10.23 -3.97 11.18
N TYR A 89 -10.40 -2.89 11.96
CA TYR A 89 -11.11 -1.68 11.58
C TYR A 89 -10.27 -0.44 11.95
N PRO A 90 -9.21 -0.14 11.18
CA PRO A 90 -8.35 1.00 11.47
C PRO A 90 -9.08 2.31 11.20
N VAL A 91 -8.99 3.24 12.15
CA VAL A 91 -9.48 4.61 11.99
C VAL A 91 -8.33 5.51 11.55
N MET A 92 -8.52 6.26 10.47
CA MET A 92 -7.58 7.28 10.00
C MET A 92 -8.21 8.66 10.10
N LEU A 93 -7.58 9.55 10.86
CA LEU A 93 -7.96 10.96 10.97
C LEU A 93 -7.09 11.75 9.97
N PHE A 94 -7.74 12.29 8.93
CA PHE A 94 -7.09 13.23 8.02
C PHE A 94 -7.25 14.65 8.56
N THR A 95 -6.15 15.38 8.60
CA THR A 95 -6.11 16.77 9.06
C THR A 95 -5.46 17.66 8.01
N ALA A 96 -5.61 18.97 8.16
CA ALA A 96 -4.97 19.96 7.31
C ALA A 96 -4.15 20.93 8.14
N SER A 97 -3.24 21.66 7.51
CA SER A 97 -2.48 22.72 8.19
C SER A 97 -3.44 23.77 8.77
N LYS A 98 -3.18 24.20 10.02
CA LYS A 98 -4.03 25.18 10.74
C LYS A 98 -5.50 24.76 10.81
N CYS A 99 -5.77 23.56 11.32
CA CYS A 99 -7.12 23.05 11.53
C CYS A 99 -7.49 22.96 13.02
N PRO A 100 -8.09 24.02 13.61
CA PRO A 100 -8.64 23.96 14.97
C PRO A 100 -9.64 22.83 15.23
N PRO A 101 -10.62 22.52 14.34
CA PRO A 101 -11.58 21.44 14.62
C PRO A 101 -10.93 20.04 14.60
N CYS A 102 -9.78 19.89 13.93
CA CYS A 102 -9.02 18.64 13.95
C CYS A 102 -8.46 18.34 15.35
N ASN A 103 -8.14 19.36 16.15
CA ASN A 103 -7.72 19.17 17.55
C ASN A 103 -8.86 18.64 18.41
N THR A 104 -10.07 19.19 18.26
CA THR A 104 -11.25 18.69 18.95
C THR A 104 -11.58 17.25 18.54
N ALA A 105 -11.47 16.92 17.25
CA ALA A 105 -11.65 15.54 16.78
C ALA A 105 -10.63 14.59 17.44
N ARG A 106 -9.36 14.99 17.54
CA ARG A 106 -8.31 14.22 18.22
C ARG A 106 -8.64 13.98 19.69
N GLU A 107 -8.99 15.03 20.42
CA GLU A 107 -9.37 14.95 21.83
C GLU A 107 -10.58 14.04 22.04
N PHE A 108 -11.56 14.08 21.14
CA PHE A 108 -12.76 13.25 21.20
C PHE A 108 -12.47 11.76 21.01
N LEU A 109 -11.57 11.42 20.09
CA LEU A 109 -11.12 10.04 19.84
C LEU A 109 -10.33 9.51 21.04
N VAL A 110 -9.42 10.32 21.59
CA VAL A 110 -8.65 9.98 22.80
C VAL A 110 -9.58 9.77 24.00
N LYS A 111 -10.53 10.68 24.23
CA LYS A 111 -11.51 10.58 25.33
C LYS A 111 -12.34 9.30 25.26
N ARG A 112 -12.59 8.77 24.06
CA ARG A 112 -13.31 7.50 23.84
C ARG A 112 -12.41 6.28 23.84
N GLY A 113 -11.10 6.43 23.94
CA GLY A 113 -10.15 5.33 23.82
C GLY A 113 -10.18 4.67 22.44
N VAL A 114 -10.60 5.40 21.40
CA VAL A 114 -10.60 4.88 20.03
C VAL A 114 -9.19 5.00 19.48
N PRO A 115 -8.53 3.90 19.10
CA PRO A 115 -7.22 3.96 18.46
C PRO A 115 -7.34 4.48 17.03
N PHE A 116 -6.54 5.47 16.67
CA PHE A 116 -6.52 6.07 15.33
C PHE A 116 -5.09 6.41 14.91
N ALA A 117 -4.86 6.45 13.60
CA ALA A 117 -3.69 7.06 12.99
C ALA A 117 -4.05 8.45 12.45
N GLU A 118 -3.13 9.40 12.50
CA GLU A 118 -3.35 10.75 11.96
C GLU A 118 -2.45 11.00 10.74
N ARG A 119 -3.01 11.64 9.71
CA ARG A 119 -2.31 12.06 8.50
C ARG A 119 -2.66 13.52 8.18
N THR A 120 -1.65 14.38 8.09
CA THR A 120 -1.84 15.78 7.67
C THR A 120 -1.71 15.87 6.16
N ILE A 121 -2.79 16.27 5.48
CA ILE A 121 -2.83 16.52 4.06
C ILE A 121 -2.37 17.97 3.81
N VAL A 122 -1.31 18.13 3.03
CA VAL A 122 -0.78 19.45 2.62
C VAL A 122 -1.11 19.71 1.15
N THR A 123 -1.14 18.67 0.33
CA THR A 123 -1.47 18.69 -1.09
C THR A 123 -2.44 17.54 -1.43
N GLY A 124 -3.16 17.63 -2.55
CA GLY A 124 -4.13 16.59 -2.96
C GLY A 124 -3.54 15.18 -3.11
N ASN A 125 -2.23 15.09 -3.35
CA ASN A 125 -1.50 13.83 -3.50
C ASN A 125 -1.21 13.13 -2.16
N ASP A 126 -1.45 13.78 -1.01
CA ASP A 126 -1.18 13.22 0.33
C ASP A 126 -2.39 12.43 0.89
N SER A 127 -3.43 12.23 0.09
CA SER A 127 -4.69 11.57 0.48
C SER A 127 -4.74 10.06 0.17
N VAL A 128 -3.67 9.49 -0.39
CA VAL A 128 -3.58 8.08 -0.85
C VAL A 128 -2.75 7.22 0.10
#